data_AF-A0A1I7YEW2-F1
#
_entry.id   AF-A0A1I7YEW2-F1
#
_cell.length_a   1.000
_cell.length_b   1.000
_cell.length_c   1.000
_cell.angle_alpha   90.00
_cell.angle_beta   90.00
_cell.angle_gamma   90.00
#
_symmetry.space_group_name_H-M   'P 1'
#
loop_
_entity.id
_entity.type
_entity.pdbx_description
1 polymer ?
#
loop_
_entity_poly.entity_id
_entity_poly.type
_entity_poly.pdbx_seq_one_letter_code
_entity_poly.pdbx_strand_id
1 'polypeptide(L)'
;MLERSQAILERSLAMESTLLRLVEGQEELRRMMAMANGSDVPEMMPAAFVKREEGDEVDNIELSSTTPASPLRVTEAVENAEEEDDISSVSSVSTDEDVDYMDLSSAHVLEGEEKNPPGRPTRSVPVPHSVTGSLSPEQEGTEKSEEEDDGASSMSSEHEASTSGEETELDDEDTARKGSPNTSAPNRYNSEALAVWKCAVCGKLIKGDWPKRQHHIESHEELKLRCPLTGCSARKSNHHFVSHLRVAHKTAKSSLPVEQRAELQRQLDEINQKAMECEMTYFPPSSLVSFAKTSGSISVNPACKKCDKL
;
A
#
# COMPACT_ATOMS: atom_id res chain seq x y z
N MET A 1 -46.30 27.33 8.24
CA MET A 1 -45.40 27.04 7.09
C MET A 1 -43.97 27.51 7.37
N LEU A 2 -43.75 28.73 7.89
CA LEU A 2 -42.42 29.26 8.23
C LEU A 2 -41.60 28.41 9.23
N GLU A 3 -42.22 27.85 10.26
CA GLU A 3 -41.50 27.07 11.30
C GLU A 3 -40.86 25.79 10.74
N ARG A 4 -41.50 25.17 9.73
CA ARG A 4 -40.93 23.98 9.07
C ARG A 4 -39.73 24.33 8.21
N SER A 5 -39.75 25.46 7.51
CA SER A 5 -38.60 25.92 6.71
C SER A 5 -37.41 26.31 7.59
N GLN A 6 -37.66 26.86 8.79
CA GLN A 6 -36.59 27.21 9.73
C GLN A 6 -35.86 25.96 10.25
N ALA A 7 -36.59 24.93 10.67
CA ALA A 7 -36.00 23.68 11.14
C ALA A 7 -35.17 22.95 10.06
N ILE A 8 -35.56 23.08 8.79
CA ILE A 8 -34.81 22.52 7.66
C ILE A 8 -33.47 23.27 7.47
N LEU A 9 -33.50 24.60 7.58
CA LEU A 9 -32.30 25.42 7.44
C LEU A 9 -31.29 25.16 8.56
N GLU A 10 -31.76 25.10 9.81
CA GLU A 10 -30.91 24.77 10.98
C GLU A 10 -30.26 23.40 10.85
N ARG A 11 -30.99 22.40 10.33
CA ARG A 11 -30.45 21.07 10.05
C ARG A 11 -29.41 21.08 8.93
N SER A 12 -29.61 21.88 7.88
CA SER A 12 -28.64 22.04 6.79
C SER A 12 -27.34 22.63 7.31
N LEU A 13 -27.43 23.69 8.11
CA LEU A 13 -26.27 24.40 8.65
C LEU A 13 -25.48 23.55 9.66
N ALA A 14 -26.18 22.76 10.47
CA ALA A 14 -25.54 21.78 11.35
C ALA A 14 -24.76 20.71 10.56
N MET A 15 -25.30 20.28 9.42
CA MET A 15 -24.65 19.30 8.54
C MET A 15 -23.40 19.89 7.88
N GLU A 16 -23.47 21.13 7.40
CA GLU A 16 -22.32 21.85 6.85
C GLU A 16 -21.18 22.01 7.88
N SER A 17 -21.52 22.36 9.12
CA SER A 17 -20.53 22.43 10.21
C SER A 17 -19.86 21.08 10.52
N THR A 18 -20.60 19.97 10.43
CA THR A 18 -20.01 18.63 10.58
C THR A 18 -19.09 18.26 9.43
N LEU A 19 -19.42 18.65 8.19
CA LEU A 19 -18.57 18.40 7.03
C LEU A 19 -17.27 19.22 7.09
N LEU A 20 -17.34 20.48 7.52
CA LEU A 20 -16.14 21.33 7.67
C LEU A 20 -15.12 20.72 8.63
N ARG A 21 -15.57 20.24 9.80
CA ARG A 21 -14.71 19.58 10.79
C ARG A 21 -14.08 18.28 10.27
N LEU A 22 -14.78 17.53 9.42
CA LEU A 22 -14.24 16.33 8.79
C LEU A 22 -13.13 16.67 7.78
N VAL A 23 -13.33 17.72 6.99
CA VAL A 23 -12.32 18.20 6.02
C VAL A 23 -11.07 18.71 6.76
N GLU A 24 -11.24 19.51 7.82
CA GLU A 24 -10.12 19.97 8.66
C GLU A 24 -9.36 18.79 9.30
N GLY A 25 -10.08 17.80 9.84
CA GLY A 25 -9.45 16.60 10.40
C GLY A 25 -8.72 15.76 9.36
N GLN A 26 -9.19 15.72 8.12
CA GLN A 26 -8.50 15.05 7.02
C GLN A 26 -7.19 15.77 6.64
N GLU A 27 -7.18 17.11 6.64
CA GLU A 27 -5.97 17.92 6.39
C GLU A 27 -4.93 17.75 7.51
N GLU A 28 -5.38 17.71 8.76
CA GLU A 28 -4.51 17.48 9.91
C GLU A 28 -3.88 16.08 9.85
N LEU A 29 -4.65 15.06 9.47
CA LEU A 29 -4.12 13.71 9.25
C LEU A 29 -3.10 13.68 8.11
N ARG A 30 -3.32 14.44 7.03
CA ARG A 30 -2.35 14.58 5.92
C ARG A 30 -1.05 15.22 6.39
N ARG A 31 -1.13 16.30 7.19
CA ARG A 31 0.06 16.94 7.80
C ARG A 31 0.81 15.99 8.73
N MET A 32 0.09 15.20 9.54
CA MET A 32 0.71 14.22 10.42
C MET A 32 1.43 13.12 9.65
N MET A 33 0.83 12.61 8.57
CA MET A 33 1.50 11.64 7.69
C MET A 33 2.71 12.25 6.97
N ALA A 34 2.67 13.53 6.58
CA ALA A 34 3.81 14.21 5.97
C ALA A 34 5.01 14.32 6.93
N MET A 35 4.76 14.63 8.21
CA MET A 35 5.82 14.65 9.24
C MET A 35 6.32 13.24 9.58
N ALA A 36 5.45 12.23 9.63
CA ALA A 36 5.82 10.85 9.90
C ALA A 36 6.69 10.24 8.79
N ASN A 37 6.58 10.75 7.56
CA ASN A 37 7.38 10.32 6.41
C ASN A 37 8.72 11.07 6.28
N GLY A 38 9.11 11.90 7.26
CA GLY A 38 10.49 12.27 7.55
C GLY A 38 11.35 12.71 6.35
N SER A 39 11.00 13.81 5.70
CA SER A 39 11.82 14.47 4.67
C SER A 39 12.31 15.86 5.11
N ASP A 40 12.53 16.09 6.42
CA ASP A 40 13.17 17.31 6.89
C ASP A 40 14.69 17.11 6.96
N VAL A 41 15.35 17.23 5.80
CA VAL A 41 16.77 17.59 5.76
C VAL A 41 16.84 19.11 5.92
N PRO A 42 17.49 19.65 6.97
CA PRO A 42 17.58 21.08 7.18
C PRO A 42 18.31 21.74 6.00
N GLU A 43 17.60 22.66 5.37
CA GLU A 43 18.07 23.54 4.31
C GLU A 43 19.28 24.36 4.80
N MET A 44 20.48 23.91 4.46
CA MET A 44 21.72 24.61 4.79
C MET A 44 21.81 25.86 3.91
N MET A 45 21.55 27.03 4.49
CA MET A 45 21.64 28.31 3.79
C MET A 45 23.03 28.52 3.15
N PRO A 46 23.14 28.88 1.86
CA PRO A 46 24.42 29.19 1.24
C PRO A 46 24.98 30.50 1.81
N ALA A 47 26.22 30.43 2.28
CA ALA A 47 26.98 31.60 2.72
C ALA A 47 27.13 32.62 1.58
N ALA A 48 26.82 33.88 1.90
CA ALA A 48 26.89 35.02 1.00
C ALA A 48 28.27 35.13 0.32
N PHE A 49 28.27 34.95 -1.01
CA PHE A 49 29.42 35.21 -1.86
C PHE A 49 29.47 36.70 -2.20
N VAL A 50 30.47 37.40 -1.66
CA VAL A 50 30.81 38.79 -1.97
C VAL A 50 31.21 38.88 -3.45
N LYS A 51 30.34 39.45 -4.31
CA LYS A 51 30.70 39.84 -5.67
C LYS A 51 31.04 41.34 -5.70
N ARG A 52 32.29 41.58 -6.10
CA ARG A 52 32.96 42.84 -6.34
C ARG A 52 32.41 43.51 -7.60
N GLU A 53 32.07 44.78 -7.50
CA GLU A 53 31.69 45.66 -8.62
C GLU A 53 32.92 46.06 -9.45
N GLU A 54 32.80 45.92 -10.77
CA GLU A 54 33.45 46.65 -11.87
C GLU A 54 32.62 46.24 -13.10
N GLY A 55 31.82 47.10 -13.75
CA GLY A 55 32.18 48.39 -14.32
C GLY A 55 32.51 48.17 -15.80
N ASP A 56 31.51 48.27 -16.69
CA ASP A 56 31.79 48.67 -18.08
C ASP A 56 30.53 49.22 -18.77
N GLU A 57 30.77 50.29 -19.51
CA GLU A 57 29.86 51.24 -20.12
C GLU A 57 30.11 51.16 -21.63
N VAL A 58 29.11 50.88 -22.47
CA VAL A 58 29.19 51.22 -23.91
C VAL A 58 27.83 51.26 -24.61
N ASP A 59 27.49 52.48 -25.04
CA ASP A 59 27.08 52.92 -26.37
C ASP A 59 25.86 52.35 -27.12
N ASN A 60 24.81 53.19 -27.14
CA ASN A 60 24.14 53.74 -28.33
C ASN A 60 24.44 53.10 -29.70
N ILE A 61 23.44 52.45 -30.32
CA ILE A 61 23.28 52.47 -31.78
C ILE A 61 21.82 52.74 -32.17
N GLU A 62 21.72 53.67 -33.10
CA GLU A 62 20.60 54.38 -33.70
C GLU A 62 19.90 53.57 -34.82
N LEU A 63 18.57 53.55 -34.75
CA LEU A 63 17.53 53.48 -35.80
C LEU A 63 17.81 52.87 -37.20
N SER A 64 16.84 52.07 -37.67
CA SER A 64 16.32 52.18 -39.04
C SER A 64 14.87 51.68 -39.17
N SER A 65 14.00 52.58 -39.63
CA SER A 65 12.64 52.35 -40.12
C SER A 65 12.62 51.51 -41.41
N THR A 66 11.54 50.75 -41.68
CA THR A 66 10.80 50.67 -42.97
C THR A 66 9.62 49.66 -42.88
N THR A 67 8.39 50.14 -43.09
CA THR A 67 7.09 49.41 -43.33
C THR A 67 6.91 49.22 -44.87
N PRO A 68 5.98 48.41 -45.48
CA PRO A 68 4.69 47.90 -44.98
C PRO A 68 4.12 46.53 -45.48
N ALA A 69 2.98 46.16 -44.88
CA ALA A 69 1.81 45.44 -45.44
C ALA A 69 1.83 43.90 -45.62
N SER A 70 1.09 43.21 -44.74
CA SER A 70 -0.07 42.36 -45.10
C SER A 70 -0.87 41.93 -43.86
N PRO A 71 -2.20 41.74 -43.96
CA PRO A 71 -3.06 41.44 -42.82
C PRO A 71 -3.25 39.93 -42.65
N LEU A 72 -2.77 39.36 -41.54
CA LEU A 72 -3.11 38.00 -41.17
C LEU A 72 -3.19 37.81 -39.66
N ARG A 73 -4.44 37.61 -39.23
CA ARG A 73 -4.95 36.97 -38.01
C ARG A 73 -4.01 36.92 -36.79
N VAL A 74 -4.40 37.74 -35.81
CA VAL A 74 -4.06 37.68 -34.40
C VAL A 74 -4.45 36.32 -33.82
N THR A 75 -3.44 35.57 -33.38
CA THR A 75 -3.53 34.71 -32.20
C THR A 75 -2.25 34.96 -31.40
N GLU A 76 -2.43 35.54 -30.22
CA GLU A 76 -1.38 35.86 -29.25
C GLU A 76 -0.55 34.62 -28.92
N ALA A 77 0.73 34.65 -29.26
CA ALA A 77 1.74 33.81 -28.64
C ALA A 77 2.35 34.63 -27.49
N VAL A 78 2.05 34.22 -26.27
CA VAL A 78 2.75 34.66 -25.06
C VAL A 78 4.12 33.98 -25.09
N GLU A 79 5.14 34.74 -25.45
CA GLU A 79 6.54 34.37 -25.25
C GLU A 79 6.86 34.61 -23.76
N ASN A 80 6.70 33.56 -22.94
CA ASN A 80 7.37 33.51 -21.66
C ASN A 80 8.80 33.04 -21.93
N ALA A 81 9.71 34.00 -21.94
CA ALA A 81 11.09 33.78 -21.58
C ALA A 81 11.17 33.36 -20.10
N GLU A 82 12.33 32.81 -19.75
CA GLU A 82 12.91 32.76 -18.39
C GLU A 82 13.15 31.33 -17.86
N GLU A 83 14.47 31.07 -17.81
CA GLU A 83 15.22 30.42 -16.73
C GLU A 83 15.54 28.93 -16.86
N GLU A 84 16.79 28.72 -17.31
CA GLU A 84 17.52 27.46 -17.36
C GLU A 84 18.03 27.16 -15.93
N ASP A 85 17.25 26.42 -15.14
CA ASP A 85 17.70 25.91 -13.85
C ASP A 85 18.56 24.65 -14.06
N ASP A 86 19.87 24.80 -13.82
CA ASP A 86 20.84 23.72 -13.67
C ASP A 86 20.51 22.86 -12.44
N ILE A 87 19.60 21.89 -12.60
CA ILE A 87 19.33 20.88 -11.59
C ILE A 87 20.49 19.87 -11.50
N SER A 88 21.45 20.19 -10.64
CA SER A 88 22.47 19.27 -10.13
C SER A 88 21.78 18.06 -9.48
N SER A 89 21.60 17.02 -10.27
CA SER A 89 20.90 15.79 -9.91
C SER A 89 21.79 14.94 -9.01
N VAL A 90 21.73 15.19 -7.70
CA VAL A 90 22.27 14.26 -6.70
C VAL A 90 21.29 13.10 -6.55
N SER A 91 21.70 11.94 -7.04
CA SER A 91 21.00 10.67 -6.88
C SER A 91 20.90 10.32 -5.39
N SER A 92 19.73 10.55 -4.80
CA SER A 92 19.38 10.02 -3.48
C SER A 92 19.45 8.50 -3.53
N VAL A 93 20.44 7.93 -2.85
CA VAL A 93 20.49 6.51 -2.52
C VAL A 93 19.35 6.25 -1.54
N SER A 94 18.23 5.78 -2.08
CA SER A 94 17.22 5.09 -1.29
C SER A 94 17.85 3.76 -0.89
N THR A 95 18.13 3.60 0.40
CA THR A 95 18.38 2.28 0.99
C THR A 95 17.08 1.51 0.91
N ASP A 96 16.90 0.79 -0.19
CA ASP A 96 15.94 -0.30 -0.36
C ASP A 96 16.35 -1.35 0.67
N GLU A 97 15.86 -1.18 1.91
CA GLU A 97 15.85 -2.27 2.86
C GLU A 97 14.90 -3.31 2.28
N ASP A 98 15.48 -4.24 1.51
CA ASP A 98 14.88 -5.51 1.11
C ASP A 98 14.48 -6.24 2.40
N VAL A 99 13.34 -5.86 2.97
CA VAL A 99 12.67 -6.65 3.99
C VAL A 99 12.16 -7.85 3.23
N ASP A 100 12.95 -8.92 3.22
CA ASP A 100 12.56 -10.23 2.73
C ASP A 100 11.24 -10.58 3.40
N TYR A 101 10.15 -10.29 2.69
CA TYR A 101 8.79 -10.57 3.09
C TYR A 101 8.67 -12.08 3.08
N MET A 102 9.04 -12.68 4.22
CA MET A 102 8.97 -14.10 4.49
C MET A 102 7.63 -14.60 3.98
N ASP A 103 7.71 -15.45 2.97
CA ASP A 103 6.63 -16.16 2.31
C ASP A 103 5.81 -16.90 3.38
N LEU A 104 4.76 -16.24 3.89
CA LEU A 104 3.79 -16.82 4.81
C LEU A 104 2.82 -17.74 4.04
N SER A 105 3.38 -18.73 3.35
CA SER A 105 2.68 -19.91 2.90
C SER A 105 2.39 -20.80 4.12
N SER A 106 1.44 -20.36 4.95
CA SER A 106 0.92 -21.15 6.08
C SER A 106 0.03 -22.27 5.54
N ALA A 107 0.67 -23.38 5.15
CA ALA A 107 0.04 -24.67 4.96
C ALA A 107 -0.42 -25.22 6.32
N HIS A 108 -1.52 -24.68 6.86
CA HIS A 108 -2.31 -25.43 7.83
C HIS A 108 -3.31 -26.28 7.04
N VAL A 109 -2.88 -27.51 6.74
CA VAL A 109 -3.80 -28.59 6.38
C VAL A 109 -4.60 -28.90 7.64
N LEU A 110 -5.77 -28.27 7.77
CA LEU A 110 -6.80 -28.77 8.66
C LEU A 110 -7.51 -29.90 7.92
N GLU A 111 -7.08 -31.13 8.19
CA GLU A 111 -7.92 -32.32 8.03
C GLU A 111 -9.13 -32.17 8.97
N GLY A 112 -10.14 -31.43 8.50
CA GLY A 112 -11.48 -31.41 9.07
C GLY A 112 -12.27 -32.56 8.47
N GLU A 113 -12.28 -33.68 9.19
CA GLU A 113 -13.06 -34.89 8.93
C GLU A 113 -14.56 -34.55 8.72
N GLU A 114 -14.98 -34.43 7.45
CA GLU A 114 -16.36 -34.18 7.06
C GLU A 114 -17.18 -35.48 7.17
N LYS A 115 -17.80 -35.68 8.35
CA LYS A 115 -18.79 -36.73 8.58
C LYS A 115 -20.07 -36.43 7.79
N ASN A 116 -20.18 -37.05 6.62
CA ASN A 116 -21.40 -37.12 5.83
C ASN A 116 -22.54 -37.80 6.63
N PRO A 117 -23.77 -37.24 6.65
CA PRO A 117 -24.93 -37.95 7.15
C PRO A 117 -25.42 -39.01 6.13
N PRO A 118 -25.85 -40.20 6.57
CA PRO A 118 -26.35 -41.22 5.68
C PRO A 118 -27.84 -41.03 5.40
N GLY A 119 -28.25 -41.00 4.13
CA GLY A 119 -29.58 -41.51 3.77
C GLY A 119 -30.37 -40.81 2.66
N ARG A 120 -30.45 -41.53 1.53
CA ARG A 120 -31.62 -41.72 0.62
C ARG A 120 -32.01 -40.61 -0.38
N PRO A 121 -32.79 -40.95 -1.42
CA PRO A 121 -32.71 -42.13 -2.30
C PRO A 121 -32.69 -41.73 -3.80
N THR A 122 -31.90 -42.49 -4.57
CA THR A 122 -31.75 -42.39 -6.02
C THR A 122 -33.10 -42.51 -6.74
N ARG A 123 -33.56 -41.42 -7.35
CA ARG A 123 -34.63 -41.43 -8.35
C ARG A 123 -33.97 -41.50 -9.73
N SER A 124 -34.02 -42.68 -10.32
CA SER A 124 -33.56 -42.96 -11.68
C SER A 124 -34.35 -42.13 -12.70
N VAL A 125 -33.67 -41.23 -13.40
CA VAL A 125 -34.15 -40.64 -14.66
C VAL A 125 -33.17 -41.09 -15.76
N PRO A 126 -33.66 -41.69 -16.86
CA PRO A 126 -32.81 -42.19 -17.93
C PRO A 126 -32.24 -41.03 -18.75
N VAL A 127 -30.92 -40.98 -18.86
CA VAL A 127 -30.19 -40.11 -19.80
C VAL A 127 -30.02 -40.89 -21.11
N PRO A 128 -30.37 -40.30 -22.27
CA PRO A 128 -30.15 -40.91 -23.57
C PRO A 128 -28.67 -40.84 -23.97
N HIS A 129 -28.18 -41.98 -24.47
CA HIS A 129 -26.83 -42.17 -24.98
C HIS A 129 -26.66 -41.50 -26.34
N SER A 130 -25.66 -40.62 -26.44
CA SER A 130 -25.03 -40.23 -27.70
C SER A 130 -23.51 -40.18 -27.45
N VAL A 131 -22.77 -41.22 -27.86
CA VAL A 131 -22.02 -41.31 -29.13
C VAL A 131 -20.62 -40.68 -28.99
N THR A 132 -19.66 -41.58 -28.75
CA THR A 132 -18.37 -41.76 -29.45
C THR A 132 -17.58 -40.57 -30.00
N GLY A 133 -16.31 -40.49 -29.58
CA GLY A 133 -15.21 -39.77 -30.24
C GLY A 133 -14.13 -39.39 -29.23
N SER A 134 -13.24 -40.31 -28.82
CA SER A 134 -11.90 -40.50 -29.41
C SER A 134 -11.07 -39.21 -29.51
N LEU A 135 -10.08 -39.04 -28.62
CA LEU A 135 -8.65 -39.19 -28.89
C LEU A 135 -7.82 -38.52 -27.78
N SER A 136 -7.01 -39.33 -27.10
CA SER A 136 -5.85 -38.92 -26.29
C SER A 136 -4.79 -38.25 -27.16
N PRO A 137 -3.89 -37.48 -26.54
CA PRO A 137 -2.49 -37.91 -26.61
C PRO A 137 -1.79 -37.91 -25.25
N GLU A 138 -1.15 -39.04 -24.98
CA GLU A 138 0.09 -39.15 -24.20
C GLU A 138 1.09 -38.06 -24.63
N GLN A 139 1.71 -37.41 -23.66
CA GLN A 139 3.11 -37.06 -23.81
C GLN A 139 3.80 -37.15 -22.44
N GLU A 140 4.39 -38.32 -22.21
CA GLU A 140 5.53 -38.50 -21.33
C GLU A 140 6.70 -37.65 -21.84
N GLY A 141 7.40 -36.98 -20.92
CA GLY A 141 8.56 -36.16 -21.21
C GLY A 141 9.34 -35.92 -19.92
N THR A 142 10.02 -36.97 -19.48
CA THR A 142 11.03 -36.95 -18.42
C THR A 142 12.26 -36.20 -18.90
N GLU A 143 12.60 -35.08 -18.27
CA GLU A 143 13.96 -34.53 -18.30
C GLU A 143 14.32 -34.07 -16.88
N LYS A 144 15.12 -34.89 -16.21
CA LYS A 144 15.85 -34.53 -14.99
C LYS A 144 17.02 -33.64 -15.42
N SER A 145 17.08 -32.42 -14.92
CA SER A 145 18.31 -31.61 -14.94
C SER A 145 18.82 -31.48 -13.51
N GLU A 146 19.81 -32.31 -13.19
CA GLU A 146 20.67 -32.18 -12.03
C GLU A 146 21.73 -31.13 -12.38
N GLU A 147 21.63 -29.94 -11.80
CA GLU A 147 22.74 -28.97 -11.79
C GLU A 147 23.07 -28.66 -10.33
N GLU A 148 24.23 -29.18 -9.92
CA GLU A 148 24.95 -28.83 -8.71
C GLU A 148 25.57 -27.43 -8.92
N ASP A 149 25.28 -26.47 -8.06
CA ASP A 149 26.03 -25.21 -7.98
C ASP A 149 26.56 -25.02 -6.56
N ASP A 150 27.76 -25.58 -6.36
CA ASP A 150 28.67 -25.30 -5.27
C ASP A 150 29.31 -23.92 -5.49
N GLY A 151 28.69 -22.88 -4.92
CA GLY A 151 29.12 -21.49 -5.10
C GLY A 151 29.25 -20.73 -3.78
N ALA A 152 30.09 -21.20 -2.87
CA ALA A 152 30.51 -20.46 -1.68
C ALA A 152 31.16 -19.11 -2.07
N SER A 153 30.73 -18.00 -1.45
CA SER A 153 31.61 -16.91 -0.98
C SER A 153 30.84 -15.67 -0.49
N SER A 154 31.51 -14.96 0.42
CA SER A 154 31.35 -13.54 0.79
C SER A 154 30.65 -13.33 2.14
N MET A 155 31.38 -13.48 3.24
CA MET A 155 32.30 -12.48 3.83
C MET A 155 31.54 -11.29 4.42
N SER A 156 31.42 -11.36 5.74
CA SER A 156 31.23 -10.31 6.71
C SER A 156 31.87 -8.97 6.35
N SER A 157 31.09 -7.90 6.36
CA SER A 157 31.58 -6.55 6.55
C SER A 157 31.02 -6.01 7.87
N GLU A 158 31.85 -6.13 8.90
CA GLU A 158 31.75 -5.35 10.13
C GLU A 158 32.04 -3.88 9.79
N HIS A 159 31.13 -2.98 10.13
CA HIS A 159 31.42 -1.55 10.21
C HIS A 159 31.00 -1.10 11.60
N GLU A 160 32.01 -1.02 12.48
CA GLU A 160 31.94 -0.25 13.69
C GLU A 160 31.96 1.24 13.31
N ALA A 161 30.82 1.90 13.47
CA ALA A 161 30.75 3.35 13.46
C ALA A 161 30.39 3.80 14.88
N SER A 162 31.45 4.11 15.64
CA SER A 162 31.40 4.84 16.89
C SER A 162 30.72 6.20 16.68
N THR A 163 29.55 6.41 17.29
CA THR A 163 28.98 7.74 17.47
C THR A 163 29.27 8.19 18.91
N SER A 164 30.34 8.95 19.09
CA SER A 164 30.49 9.85 20.25
C SER A 164 29.33 10.85 20.19
N GLY A 165 28.54 11.07 21.24
CA GLY A 165 28.99 11.50 22.55
C GLY A 165 28.79 13.01 22.65
N GLU A 166 27.54 13.45 22.78
CA GLU A 166 27.21 14.79 23.27
C GLU A 166 25.96 14.69 24.15
N GLU A 167 26.23 14.62 25.44
CA GLU A 167 25.26 14.53 26.53
C GLU A 167 24.87 15.95 26.95
N THR A 168 23.67 16.37 26.54
CA THR A 168 23.06 17.61 27.01
C THR A 168 22.37 17.32 28.34
N GLU A 169 23.04 17.69 29.41
CA GLU A 169 22.54 17.71 30.79
C GLU A 169 21.41 18.73 30.89
N LEU A 170 20.16 18.24 30.89
CA LEU A 170 18.98 19.03 31.23
C LEU A 170 18.43 18.52 32.56
N ASP A 171 18.64 19.34 33.59
CA ASP A 171 18.01 19.23 34.91
C ASP A 171 16.49 19.27 34.77
N ASP A 172 15.85 18.09 34.78
CA ASP A 172 14.39 17.98 34.84
C ASP A 172 13.94 17.86 36.30
N GLU A 173 13.34 18.95 36.74
CA GLU A 173 12.75 19.17 38.05
C GLU A 173 11.64 18.16 38.34
N ASP A 174 11.73 17.58 39.54
CA ASP A 174 10.90 16.56 40.17
C ASP A 174 9.41 16.97 40.24
N THR A 175 8.71 16.89 39.11
CA THR A 175 7.24 16.99 39.07
C THR A 175 6.66 15.61 39.20
N ALA A 176 6.31 15.28 40.45
CA ALA A 176 5.48 14.14 40.84
C ALA A 176 4.12 14.15 40.10
N ARG A 177 4.14 13.75 38.83
CA ARG A 177 2.95 13.58 38.00
C ARG A 177 2.31 12.28 38.40
N LYS A 178 1.39 12.36 39.38
CA LYS A 178 0.46 11.29 39.76
C LYS A 178 -0.02 10.58 38.50
N GLY A 179 0.46 9.36 38.30
CA GLY A 179 0.12 8.49 37.18
C GLY A 179 -1.38 8.28 37.18
N SER A 180 -2.07 9.02 36.32
CA SER A 180 -3.46 8.74 35.98
C SER A 180 -3.48 7.31 35.43
N PRO A 181 -4.33 6.41 35.95
CA PRO A 181 -4.48 5.08 35.39
C PRO A 181 -5.02 5.27 33.96
N ASN A 182 -4.11 5.26 32.99
CA ASN A 182 -4.43 5.20 31.59
C ASN A 182 -5.15 3.87 31.38
N THR A 183 -6.47 3.90 31.52
CA THR A 183 -7.40 2.99 30.85
C THR A 183 -7.09 3.11 29.37
N SER A 184 -6.09 2.34 28.95
CA SER A 184 -5.62 2.23 27.59
C SER A 184 -6.82 1.78 26.81
N ALA A 185 -7.34 2.69 25.97
CA ALA A 185 -8.39 2.35 25.02
C ALA A 185 -7.95 1.05 24.34
N PRO A 186 -8.78 -0.01 24.36
CA PRO A 186 -8.40 -1.29 23.79
C PRO A 186 -7.92 -1.05 22.38
N ASN A 187 -6.66 -1.43 22.12
CA ASN A 187 -5.98 -1.14 20.87
C ASN A 187 -6.84 -1.67 19.72
N ARG A 188 -7.55 -0.75 19.04
CA ARG A 188 -8.54 -1.02 18.00
C ARG A 188 -7.95 -1.86 16.87
N TYR A 189 -6.63 -1.77 16.69
CA TYR A 189 -5.86 -2.52 15.71
C TYR A 189 -5.90 -4.03 15.95
N ASN A 190 -5.99 -4.49 17.20
CA ASN A 190 -5.95 -5.91 17.53
C ASN A 190 -7.27 -6.63 17.28
N SER A 191 -8.41 -5.93 17.32
CA SER A 191 -9.71 -6.58 17.10
C SER A 191 -9.93 -6.98 15.64
N GLU A 192 -9.36 -6.22 14.70
CA GLU A 192 -9.52 -6.52 13.27
C GLU A 192 -8.69 -7.74 12.84
N ALA A 193 -7.46 -7.88 13.34
CA ALA A 193 -6.61 -9.05 13.06
C ALA A 193 -7.23 -10.39 13.53
N LEU A 194 -8.21 -10.33 14.44
CA LEU A 194 -8.94 -11.49 14.95
C LEU A 194 -10.31 -11.66 14.31
N ALA A 195 -10.80 -10.68 13.56
CA ALA A 195 -12.12 -10.76 12.96
C ALA A 195 -12.18 -11.90 11.92
N VAL A 196 -13.25 -12.70 11.98
CA VAL A 196 -13.56 -13.74 11.00
C VAL A 196 -14.77 -13.28 10.21
N TRP A 197 -14.55 -13.07 8.92
CA TRP A 197 -15.54 -12.56 7.97
C TRP A 197 -16.01 -13.65 7.03
N LYS A 198 -17.29 -13.65 6.68
CA LYS A 198 -17.85 -14.53 5.66
C LYS A 198 -18.06 -13.76 4.37
N CYS A 199 -17.39 -14.14 3.29
CA CYS A 199 -17.63 -13.55 1.98
C CYS A 199 -19.11 -13.73 1.59
N ALA A 200 -19.81 -12.64 1.27
CA ALA A 200 -21.23 -12.66 0.90
C ALA A 200 -21.47 -13.37 -0.44
N VAL A 201 -20.48 -13.39 -1.33
CA VAL A 201 -20.58 -13.98 -2.68
C VAL A 201 -20.31 -15.48 -2.65
N CYS A 202 -19.16 -15.92 -2.14
CA CYS A 202 -18.78 -17.34 -2.14
C CYS A 202 -18.96 -18.07 -0.81
N GLY A 203 -19.30 -17.36 0.27
CA GLY A 203 -19.51 -17.96 1.59
C GLY A 203 -18.24 -18.38 2.33
N LYS A 204 -17.04 -18.19 1.76
CA LYS A 204 -15.75 -18.56 2.40
C LYS A 204 -15.50 -17.70 3.64
N LEU A 205 -14.95 -18.33 4.68
CA LEU A 205 -14.52 -17.66 5.91
C LEU A 205 -13.09 -17.15 5.73
N ILE A 206 -12.91 -15.83 5.84
CA ILE A 206 -11.62 -15.14 5.76
C ILE A 206 -11.30 -14.60 7.15
N LYS A 207 -10.14 -14.98 7.68
CA LYS A 207 -9.70 -14.59 9.02
C LYS A 207 -8.63 -13.51 8.95
N GLY A 208 -8.91 -12.39 9.61
CA GLY A 208 -7.94 -11.37 9.93
C GLY A 208 -8.18 -10.04 9.23
N ASP A 209 -7.05 -9.40 8.96
CA ASP A 209 -6.86 -8.05 8.49
C ASP A 209 -7.28 -7.82 7.03
N TRP A 210 -7.35 -6.54 6.67
CA TRP A 210 -7.72 -6.08 5.34
C TRP A 210 -6.92 -6.74 4.20
N PRO A 211 -5.59 -6.93 4.25
CA PRO A 211 -4.81 -7.56 3.17
C PRO A 211 -5.34 -8.93 2.72
N LYS A 212 -5.83 -9.75 3.65
CA LYS A 212 -6.41 -11.07 3.31
C LYS A 212 -7.77 -10.95 2.64
N ARG A 213 -8.59 -9.99 3.09
CA ARG A 213 -9.89 -9.67 2.45
C ARG A 213 -9.67 -9.11 1.06
N GLN A 214 -8.71 -8.21 0.90
CA GLN A 214 -8.30 -7.64 -0.38
C GLN A 214 -7.87 -8.73 -1.36
N HIS A 215 -6.94 -9.61 -0.98
CA HIS A 215 -6.52 -10.71 -1.86
C HIS A 215 -7.70 -11.62 -2.27
N HIS A 216 -8.63 -11.86 -1.35
CA HIS A 216 -9.85 -12.58 -1.65
C HIS A 216 -10.73 -11.85 -2.68
N ILE A 217 -10.91 -10.53 -2.54
CA ILE A 217 -11.65 -9.70 -3.51
C ILE A 217 -10.96 -9.70 -4.88
N GLU A 218 -9.63 -9.54 -4.92
CA GLU A 218 -8.85 -9.59 -6.16
C GLU A 218 -9.09 -10.88 -6.95
N SER A 219 -9.24 -12.01 -6.25
CA SER A 219 -9.53 -13.29 -6.89
C SER A 219 -10.93 -13.37 -7.50
N HIS A 220 -11.90 -12.68 -6.90
CA HIS A 220 -13.28 -12.61 -7.38
C HIS A 220 -13.43 -11.69 -8.59
N GLU A 221 -12.76 -10.55 -8.54
CA GLU A 221 -12.83 -9.49 -9.56
C GLU A 221 -11.78 -9.65 -10.67
N GLU A 222 -10.99 -10.73 -10.62
CA GLU A 222 -9.86 -11.01 -11.52
C GLU A 222 -8.88 -9.82 -11.66
N LEU A 223 -8.70 -9.08 -10.56
CA LEU A 223 -7.77 -7.96 -10.48
C LEU A 223 -6.35 -8.51 -10.54
N LYS A 224 -5.66 -8.23 -11.66
CA LYS A 224 -4.33 -8.74 -11.96
C LYS A 224 -3.47 -7.62 -12.52
N LEU A 225 -2.26 -7.51 -11.99
CA LEU A 225 -1.20 -6.63 -12.47
C LEU A 225 -0.72 -7.11 -13.84
N ARG A 226 -0.53 -6.17 -14.76
CA ARG A 226 0.13 -6.38 -16.04
C ARG A 226 1.64 -6.26 -15.84
N CYS A 227 2.41 -7.13 -16.48
CA CYS A 227 3.86 -6.99 -16.48
C CYS A 227 4.27 -5.67 -17.19
N PRO A 228 5.05 -4.78 -16.55
CA PRO A 228 5.47 -3.52 -17.15
C PRO A 228 6.63 -3.68 -18.14
N LEU A 229 7.24 -4.88 -18.22
CA LEU A 229 8.35 -5.15 -19.13
C LEU A 229 7.86 -5.34 -20.56
N THR A 230 8.48 -4.60 -21.48
CA THR A 230 8.13 -4.58 -22.90
C THR A 230 8.12 -5.99 -23.50
N GLY A 231 7.01 -6.36 -24.14
CA GLY A 231 6.83 -7.66 -24.78
C GLY A 231 6.28 -8.75 -23.87
N CYS A 232 6.14 -8.52 -22.56
CA CYS A 232 5.48 -9.46 -21.66
C CYS A 232 3.98 -9.16 -21.54
N SER A 233 3.14 -10.08 -22.02
CA SER A 233 1.68 -9.99 -21.91
C SER A 233 1.11 -10.63 -20.64
N ALA A 234 1.98 -11.08 -19.72
CA ALA A 234 1.55 -11.77 -18.52
C ALA A 234 0.73 -10.87 -17.60
N ARG A 235 -0.31 -11.46 -17.01
CA ARG A 235 -1.11 -10.87 -15.94
C ARG A 235 -1.02 -11.75 -14.70
N LYS A 236 -0.61 -11.19 -13.57
CA LYS A 236 -0.37 -11.93 -12.32
C LYS A 236 -1.08 -11.25 -11.16
N SER A 237 -1.47 -12.03 -10.15
CA SER A 237 -1.90 -11.46 -8.88
C SER A 237 -0.71 -10.78 -8.20
N ASN A 238 -0.99 -9.87 -7.26
CA ASN A 238 0.04 -9.11 -6.56
C ASN A 238 1.10 -10.03 -5.92
N HIS A 239 0.67 -11.07 -5.19
CA HIS A 239 1.58 -12.02 -4.54
C HIS A 239 2.45 -12.84 -5.51
N HIS A 240 1.98 -13.13 -6.72
CA HIS A 240 2.76 -13.89 -7.71
C HIS A 240 3.57 -12.99 -8.65
N PHE A 241 3.46 -11.67 -8.51
CA PHE A 241 4.10 -10.73 -9.41
C PHE A 241 5.62 -10.70 -9.21
N VAL A 242 6.10 -10.67 -7.96
CA VAL A 242 7.53 -10.70 -7.64
C VAL A 242 8.18 -12.00 -8.14
N SER A 243 7.54 -13.14 -7.90
CA SER A 243 7.98 -14.43 -8.43
C SER A 243 8.02 -14.42 -9.97
N HIS A 244 7.02 -13.83 -10.61
CA HIS A 244 7.00 -13.70 -12.07
C HIS A 244 8.17 -12.87 -12.60
N LEU A 245 8.48 -11.72 -12.00
CA LEU A 245 9.64 -10.91 -12.40
C LEU A 245 10.95 -11.69 -12.26
N ARG A 246 11.11 -12.41 -11.14
CA ARG A 246 12.31 -13.21 -10.88
C ARG A 246 12.47 -14.36 -11.88
N VAL A 247 11.40 -15.11 -12.15
CA VAL A 247 11.48 -16.31 -13.00
C VAL A 247 11.46 -15.99 -14.49
N ALA A 248 10.55 -15.12 -14.94
CA ALA A 248 10.37 -14.84 -16.36
C ALA A 248 11.34 -13.79 -16.90
N HIS A 249 11.80 -12.88 -16.05
CA HIS A 249 12.60 -11.72 -16.46
C HIS A 249 13.94 -11.62 -15.75
N LYS A 250 14.23 -12.51 -14.77
CA LYS A 250 15.47 -12.49 -13.99
C LYS A 250 15.77 -11.10 -13.41
N THR A 251 14.71 -10.40 -12.99
CA THR A 251 14.80 -9.03 -12.46
C THR A 251 14.05 -8.91 -11.14
N ALA A 252 14.49 -7.98 -10.30
CA ALA A 252 13.79 -7.60 -9.07
C ALA A 252 12.87 -6.40 -9.33
N LYS A 253 11.89 -6.17 -8.46
CA LYS A 253 10.99 -5.01 -8.55
C LYS A 253 11.76 -3.69 -8.44
N SER A 254 12.77 -3.64 -7.57
CA SER A 254 13.64 -2.47 -7.35
C SER A 254 14.54 -2.15 -8.55
N SER A 255 14.93 -3.18 -9.33
CA SER A 255 15.78 -3.04 -10.53
C SER A 255 15.03 -2.57 -11.79
N LEU A 256 13.71 -2.37 -11.71
CA LEU A 256 12.93 -1.87 -12.84
C LEU A 256 13.23 -0.39 -13.11
N PRO A 257 13.24 0.05 -14.39
CA PRO A 257 13.24 1.47 -14.76
C PRO A 257 12.19 2.26 -13.99
N VAL A 258 12.49 3.53 -13.70
CA VAL A 258 11.62 4.39 -12.88
C VAL A 258 10.21 4.51 -13.46
N GLU A 259 10.08 4.57 -14.78
CA GLU A 259 8.81 4.64 -15.49
C GLU A 259 7.98 3.36 -15.30
N GLN A 260 8.64 2.19 -15.32
CA GLN A 260 7.99 0.89 -15.11
C GLN A 260 7.58 0.68 -13.66
N ARG A 261 8.39 1.16 -12.70
CA ARG A 261 8.02 1.16 -11.28
C ARG A 261 6.82 2.05 -11.01
N ALA A 262 6.79 3.26 -11.59
CA ALA A 262 5.67 4.17 -11.48
C ALA A 262 4.39 3.57 -12.08
N GLU A 263 4.46 2.94 -13.26
CA GLU A 263 3.32 2.26 -13.86
C GLU A 263 2.81 1.09 -13.00
N LEU A 264 3.71 0.27 -12.47
CA LEU A 264 3.35 -0.81 -11.56
C LEU A 264 2.65 -0.27 -10.30
N GLN A 265 3.14 0.84 -9.74
CA GLN A 265 2.53 1.48 -8.58
C GLN A 265 1.11 1.98 -8.90
N ARG A 266 0.89 2.63 -10.06
CA ARG A 266 -0.45 3.04 -10.50
C ARG A 266 -1.42 1.88 -10.56
N GLN A 267 -0.99 0.74 -11.10
CA GLN A 267 -1.83 -0.45 -11.16
C GLN A 267 -2.15 -1.02 -9.77
N LEU A 268 -1.18 -1.00 -8.85
CA LEU A 268 -1.42 -1.41 -7.46
C LEU A 268 -2.45 -0.50 -6.77
N ASP A 269 -2.33 0.81 -6.97
CA ASP A 269 -3.26 1.80 -6.40
C ASP A 269 -4.67 1.63 -6.98
N GLU A 270 -4.78 1.41 -8.30
CA GLU A 270 -6.06 1.14 -8.96
C GLU A 270 -6.72 -0.15 -8.43
N ILE A 271 -5.94 -1.22 -8.25
CA ILE A 271 -6.44 -2.47 -7.67
C ILE A 271 -6.88 -2.27 -6.22
N ASN A 272 -6.11 -1.56 -5.40
CA ASN A 272 -6.45 -1.29 -4.01
C ASN A 272 -7.73 -0.45 -3.90
N GLN A 273 -7.85 0.59 -4.72
CA GLN A 273 -9.05 1.43 -4.78
C GLN A 273 -10.29 0.60 -5.15
N LYS A 274 -10.20 -0.24 -6.19
CA LYS A 274 -11.29 -1.15 -6.59
C LYS A 274 -11.63 -2.16 -5.49
N ALA A 275 -10.63 -2.72 -4.82
CA ALA A 275 -10.86 -3.65 -3.72
C ALA A 275 -11.60 -2.97 -2.56
N MET A 276 -11.25 -1.73 -2.19
CA MET A 276 -11.96 -0.96 -1.17
C MET A 276 -13.42 -0.68 -1.57
N GLU A 277 -13.67 -0.31 -2.82
CA GLU A 277 -15.05 -0.10 -3.32
C GLU A 277 -15.89 -1.38 -3.26
N CYS A 278 -15.26 -2.53 -3.51
CA CYS A 278 -15.87 -3.85 -3.42
C CYS A 278 -16.05 -4.33 -1.96
N GLU A 279 -15.32 -3.80 -0.97
CA GLU A 279 -15.30 -4.32 0.40
C GLU A 279 -16.71 -4.47 0.97
N MET A 280 -17.54 -3.44 0.87
CA MET A 280 -18.89 -3.45 1.44
C MET A 280 -19.85 -4.42 0.75
N THR A 281 -19.51 -4.85 -0.47
CA THR A 281 -20.28 -5.85 -1.23
C THR A 281 -19.90 -7.27 -0.81
N TYR A 282 -18.61 -7.53 -0.65
CA TYR A 282 -18.10 -8.86 -0.29
C TYR A 282 -18.11 -9.13 1.21
N PHE A 283 -17.88 -8.10 2.03
CA PHE A 283 -17.75 -8.17 3.49
C PHE A 283 -18.57 -7.05 4.17
N PRO A 284 -19.90 -7.03 3.98
CA PRO A 284 -20.75 -6.10 4.72
C PRO A 284 -20.60 -6.32 6.23
N PRO A 285 -20.92 -5.33 7.09
CA PRO A 285 -20.85 -5.50 8.55
C PRO A 285 -21.63 -6.72 9.08
N SER A 286 -22.71 -7.12 8.39
CA SER A 286 -23.50 -8.32 8.70
C SER A 286 -22.78 -9.65 8.41
N SER A 287 -21.71 -9.62 7.62
CA SER A 287 -20.86 -10.77 7.31
C SER A 287 -19.79 -11.05 8.37
N LEU A 288 -19.65 -10.20 9.39
CA LEU A 288 -18.77 -10.47 10.52
C LEU A 288 -19.35 -11.64 11.34
N VAL A 289 -18.67 -12.78 11.34
CA VAL A 289 -19.15 -14.00 12.00
C VAL A 289 -18.76 -14.04 13.47
N SER A 290 -17.49 -13.79 13.76
CA SER A 290 -16.95 -13.87 15.12
C SER A 290 -15.58 -13.21 15.19
N PHE A 291 -15.06 -13.05 16.41
CA PHE A 291 -13.65 -12.81 16.64
C PHE A 291 -13.00 -14.14 16.98
N ALA A 292 -11.99 -14.54 16.20
CA ALA A 292 -11.17 -15.68 16.49
C ALA A 292 -10.61 -15.52 17.90
N LYS A 293 -10.96 -16.47 18.77
CA LYS A 293 -10.41 -16.51 20.12
C LYS A 293 -8.90 -16.61 19.99
N THR A 294 -8.18 -15.62 20.50
CA THR A 294 -6.72 -15.70 20.62
C THR A 294 -6.43 -16.93 21.46
N SER A 295 -5.86 -17.96 20.82
CA SER A 295 -5.44 -19.21 21.47
C SER A 295 -4.38 -18.99 22.57
N GLY A 296 -3.95 -17.74 22.77
CA GLY A 296 -3.02 -17.30 23.80
C GLY A 296 -3.65 -16.48 24.92
N SER A 297 -4.98 -16.51 25.16
CA SER A 297 -5.44 -16.12 26.49
C SER A 297 -4.87 -17.15 27.46
N ILE A 298 -3.67 -16.85 28.00
CA ILE A 298 -3.08 -17.53 29.14
C ILE A 298 -4.27 -17.69 30.09
N SER A 299 -4.61 -18.94 30.41
CA SER A 299 -5.61 -19.22 31.42
C SER A 299 -5.07 -18.64 32.71
N VAL A 300 -5.31 -17.34 32.93
CA VAL A 300 -4.98 -16.67 34.18
C VAL A 300 -5.87 -17.38 35.18
N ASN A 301 -5.24 -18.24 35.95
CA ASN A 301 -5.91 -19.00 36.98
C ASN A 301 -6.65 -17.96 37.84
N PRO A 302 -7.99 -18.01 37.95
CA PRO A 302 -8.74 -16.98 38.68
C PRO A 302 -8.36 -16.95 40.17
N ALA A 303 -7.64 -17.96 40.65
CA ALA A 303 -7.07 -18.00 41.98
C ALA A 303 -6.14 -16.80 42.24
N CYS A 304 -6.47 -16.05 43.28
CA CYS A 304 -5.61 -15.03 43.86
C CYS A 304 -4.26 -15.66 44.28
N LYS A 305 -3.13 -15.26 43.67
CA LYS A 305 -1.77 -15.73 44.06
C LYS A 305 -1.40 -15.53 45.53
N LYS A 306 -2.08 -14.61 46.23
CA LYS A 306 -1.86 -14.37 47.67
C LYS A 306 -2.75 -15.22 48.57
N CYS A 307 -3.85 -15.74 48.03
CA CYS A 307 -4.95 -16.28 48.82
C CYS A 307 -5.25 -17.75 48.52
N ASP A 308 -4.88 -18.26 47.34
CA ASP A 308 -5.28 -19.57 46.80
C ASP A 308 -6.78 -19.90 46.92
N LYS A 309 -7.63 -18.87 47.03
CA LYS A 309 -9.08 -19.00 47.04
C LYS A 309 -9.61 -18.76 45.64
N LEU A 310 -10.45 -19.69 45.19
CA LEU A 310 -11.31 -19.57 44.01
C LEU A 310 -12.55 -18.73 44.34
#